data_AF-A0A4Q6AHW9-F1
#
_entry.id   AF-A0A4Q6AHW9-F1
#
_cell.length_a   1.000
_cell.length_b   1.000
_cell.length_c   1.000
_cell.angle_alpha   90.00
_cell.angle_beta   90.00
_cell.angle_gamma   90.00
#
_symmetry.space_group_name_H-M   'P 1'
#
loop_
_entity.id
_entity.type
_entity.pdbx_description
1 polymer ?
#
loop_
_entity_poly.entity_id
_entity_poly.type
_entity_poly.pdbx_seq_one_letter_code
_entity_poly.pdbx_strand_id
1 'polypeptide(L)' 'LVYEANQYNNTSTVFRGQSEGRATLKKDEELPAGTYFYILKYTDDSGVTSEKSSYLYISR' A
#
# COMPACT_ATOMS: atom_id res chain seq x y z
N LEU A 1 -1.15 -3.17 10.09
CA LEU A 1 -0.86 -2.42 8.85
C LEU A 1 0.44 -2.95 8.28
N VAL A 2 0.44 -3.41 7.02
CA VAL A 2 1.63 -4.01 6.38
C VAL A 2 2.49 -2.98 5.66
N TYR A 3 1.89 -1.91 5.13
CA TYR A 3 2.57 -0.83 4.44
C TYR A 3 1.78 0.46 4.64
N GLU A 4 2.48 1.57 4.84
CA GLU A 4 1.90 2.92 4.90
C GLU A 4 2.89 3.89 4.27
N ALA A 5 2.42 4.76 3.38
CA ALA A 5 3.26 5.78 2.81
C ALA A 5 2.46 7.05 2.52
N ASN A 6 3.15 8.18 2.65
CA ASN A 6 2.68 9.48 2.20
C ASN A 6 3.36 9.83 0.86
N GLN A 7 2.68 10.59 0.01
CA GLN A 7 3.20 10.96 -1.32
C GLN A 7 3.47 9.72 -2.21
N TYR A 8 2.51 8.80 -2.25
CA TYR A 8 2.59 7.60 -3.08
C TYR A 8 2.83 7.97 -4.55
N ASN A 9 3.78 7.28 -5.18
CA ASN A 9 4.08 7.44 -6.60
C ASN A 9 4.51 6.08 -7.18
N ASN A 10 4.67 6.02 -8.50
CA ASN A 10 5.03 4.77 -9.19
C ASN A 10 6.55 4.57 -9.33
N THR A 11 7.38 5.35 -8.60
CA THR A 11 8.84 5.34 -8.74
C THR A 11 9.54 5.03 -7.41
N SER A 12 9.52 5.99 -6.47
CA SER A 12 10.22 5.90 -5.18
C SER A 12 9.33 5.37 -4.07
N THR A 13 8.08 5.81 -4.00
CA THR A 13 7.18 5.60 -2.86
C THR A 13 6.02 4.72 -3.30
N VAL A 14 6.34 3.46 -3.53
CA VAL A 14 5.47 2.48 -4.17
C VAL A 14 5.39 1.21 -3.33
N PHE A 15 4.20 0.63 -3.22
CA PHE A 15 4.03 -0.66 -2.57
C PHE A 15 4.61 -1.77 -3.45
N ARG A 16 5.60 -2.51 -2.93
CA ARG A 16 6.33 -3.57 -3.67
C ARG A 16 5.94 -4.98 -3.24
N GLY A 17 4.88 -5.13 -2.45
CA GLY A 17 4.53 -6.41 -1.84
C GLY A 17 5.41 -6.81 -0.65
N GLN A 18 6.11 -5.86 -0.03
CA GLN A 18 6.92 -6.07 1.17
C GLN A 18 6.23 -5.44 2.38
N SER A 19 6.40 -6.05 3.55
CA SER A 19 5.88 -5.49 4.81
C SER A 19 6.87 -4.47 5.40
N GLU A 20 6.42 -3.23 5.57
CA GLU A 20 7.16 -2.14 6.23
C GLU A 20 6.57 -1.76 7.61
N GLY A 21 5.46 -2.40 8.01
CA GLY A 21 4.76 -2.14 9.26
C GLY A 21 5.61 -2.32 10.52
N ARG A 22 5.50 -1.36 11.46
CA ARG A 22 6.23 -1.34 12.75
C ARG A 22 5.90 -2.53 13.68
N ALA A 23 4.81 -3.24 13.43
CA ALA A 23 4.35 -4.39 14.22
C ALA A 23 4.80 -5.75 13.66
N THR A 24 5.37 -5.78 12.45
CA THR A 24 5.83 -7.02 11.85
C THR A 24 7.27 -7.25 12.30
N LEU A 25 7.52 -8.30 13.10
CA LEU A 25 8.85 -8.79 13.54
C LEU A 25 9.84 -9.06 12.37
N LYS A 26 9.40 -8.86 11.14
CA LYS A 26 10.00 -9.22 9.86
C LYS A 26 9.78 -8.08 8.87
N LYS A 27 10.29 -6.90 9.22
CA LYS A 27 10.38 -5.76 8.31
C LYS A 27 11.20 -6.20 7.09
N ASP A 28 10.74 -5.89 5.89
CA ASP A 28 11.36 -6.27 4.61
C ASP A 28 11.15 -7.73 4.17
N GLU A 29 10.30 -8.51 4.86
CA GLU A 29 9.83 -9.77 4.29
C GLU A 29 8.74 -9.53 3.24
N GLU A 30 8.87 -10.28 2.16
CA GLU A 30 7.83 -10.40 1.14
C GLU A 30 6.52 -10.89 1.77
N LEU A 31 5.42 -10.24 1.38
CA LEU A 31 4.10 -10.64 1.83
C LEU A 31 3.71 -12.00 1.23
N PRO A 32 3.08 -12.89 2.04
CA PRO A 32 2.59 -14.17 1.54
C PRO A 32 1.47 -13.96 0.51
N ALA A 33 1.28 -14.95 -0.36
CA ALA A 33 0.14 -14.95 -1.28
C ALA A 33 -1.18 -14.90 -0.49
N GLY A 34 -2.12 -14.06 -0.94
CA GLY A 34 -3.35 -13.83 -0.22
C GLY A 34 -4.06 -12.55 -0.63
N THR A 35 -5.20 -12.31 0.02
CA THR A 35 -6.02 -11.11 -0.21
C THR A 35 -5.73 -10.07 0.86
N TYR A 36 -5.33 -8.89 0.41
CA TYR A 36 -5.05 -7.73 1.23
C TYR A 36 -6.12 -6.67 0.98
N PHE A 37 -6.36 -5.80 1.95
CA PHE A 37 -7.24 -4.65 1.78
C PHE A 37 -6.39 -3.38 1.70
N TYR A 38 -6.70 -2.50 0.75
CA TYR A 38 -6.00 -1.23 0.60
C TYR A 38 -6.96 -0.04 0.68
N ILE A 39 -6.41 1.09 1.12
CA ILE A 39 -7.03 2.41 1.07
C ILE A 39 -6.01 3.35 0.44
N LEU A 40 -6.41 4.03 -0.63
CA LEU A 40 -5.63 5.05 -1.32
C LEU A 40 -6.38 6.38 -1.25
N LYS A 41 -5.75 7.37 -0.62
CA LYS A 41 -6.25 8.75 -0.57
C LYS A 41 -5.39 9.61 -1.48
N TYR A 42 -6.03 10.37 -2.37
CA TYR A 42 -5.33 11.28 -3.27
C TYR A 42 -6.15 12.55 -3.51
N THR A 43 -5.46 13.63 -3.79
CA THR A 43 -6.05 14.88 -4.25
C THR A 43 -5.76 15.00 -5.74
N ASP A 44 -6.78 15.23 -6.55
CA ASP A 44 -6.62 15.42 -7.99
C ASP A 44 -6.16 16.85 -8.33
N ASP A 45 -5.90 17.09 -9.61
CA ASP A 45 -5.46 18.39 -10.12
C ASP A 45 -6.50 19.51 -9.91
N SER A 46 -7.77 19.15 -9.65
CA SER A 46 -8.85 20.10 -9.33
C SER A 46 -8.92 20.41 -7.83
N GLY A 47 -8.02 19.84 -7.01
CA GLY A 47 -8.01 19.99 -5.56
C GLY A 47 -9.04 19.13 -4.83
N VAL A 48 -9.72 18.21 -5.53
CA VAL A 48 -10.72 17.34 -4.92
C VAL A 48 -10.03 16.13 -4.30
N THR A 49 -10.26 15.93 -3.01
CA THR A 49 -9.73 14.77 -2.29
C THR A 49 -10.68 13.59 -2.44
N SER A 50 -10.14 12.47 -2.93
CA SER A 50 -10.86 11.22 -3.16
C SER A 50 -10.22 10.07 -2.39
N GLU A 51 -11.05 9.09 -2.03
CA GLU A 51 -10.61 7.82 -1.44
C GLU A 51 -11.01 6.67 -2.36
N LYS A 52 -10.06 5.76 -2.61
CA LYS A 52 -10.30 4.47 -3.27
C LYS A 52 -9.91 3.36 -2.33
N SER A 53 -10.81 2.42 -2.09
CA SER A 53 -10.52 1.26 -1.26
C SER A 53 -11.09 0.00 -1.87
N SER A 54 -10.32 -1.09 -1.82
CA SER A 54 -10.74 -2.38 -2.34
C SER A 54 -9.81 -3.50 -1.87
N TYR A 55 -10.10 -4.71 -2.34
CA TYR A 55 -9.26 -5.89 -2.12
C TYR A 55 -8.19 -6.00 -3.22
N LEU A 56 -6.97 -6.35 -2.81
CA LEU A 56 -5.82 -6.63 -3.65
C LEU A 56 -5.41 -8.07 -3.42
N TYR A 57 -5.53 -8.91 -4.44
CA TYR A 57 -4.99 -10.26 -4.40
C TYR A 57 -3.53 -10.27 -4.85
N ILE A 58 -2.66 -10.86 -4.05
CA ILE A 58 -1.25 -11.08 -4.37
C ILE A 58 -1.06 -12.57 -4.62
N SER A 59 -0.69 -12.93 -5.86
CA SER A 59 -0.30 -14.28 -6.27
C SER A 59 1.20 -14.37 -6.53
N ARG A 60 1.75 -15.60 -6.51
CA ARG A 60 3.14 -15.92 -6.85
C ARG A 60 3.20 -16.77 -8.10
#